data_AF-A0A8H3G2E7-F1
#
_entry.id   AF-A0A8H3G2E7-F1
#
_cell.length_a   1.000
_cell.length_b   1.000
_cell.length_c   1.000
_cell.angle_alpha   90.00
_cell.angle_beta   90.00
_cell.angle_gamma   90.00
#
_symmetry.space_group_name_H-M   'P 1'
#
loop_
_entity.id
_entity.type
_entity.pdbx_description
1 polymer ?
#
loop_
_entity_poly.entity_id
_entity_poly.type
_entity_poly.pdbx_seq_one_letter_code
_entity_poly.pdbx_strand_id
1 'polypeptide(L)'
;MKYSLALIALAASAFAAPALTPRDPQRGRHGNQGSANQQATAPATTPIATAQNVANPGASQVNPGASQAAAVPTAAAANPAGSAAATTGGPIPDNLVPQFGVTPGIPDPNQAGSCLGFNNAAIPCFCPPPRDQFIARLNEIVAAGQAFGHPAQFPTDDSAASQAARTNALTVTMQNFNNTASGVGCPKAAANFQ
;
A
#
# COMPACT_ATOMS: atom_id res chain seq x y z
N MET A 1 12.75 52.62 12.20
CA MET A 1 12.31 52.56 10.79
C MET A 1 11.51 51.27 10.64
N LYS A 2 10.23 51.25 11.03
CA LYS A 2 9.03 51.39 10.17
C LYS A 2 9.06 50.45 8.96
N TYR A 3 8.55 49.22 9.12
CA TYR A 3 7.88 48.51 8.03
C TYR A 3 6.57 47.90 8.52
N SER A 4 5.53 48.25 7.79
CA SER A 4 4.12 48.19 8.12
C SER A 4 3.55 46.78 8.11
N LEU A 5 2.73 46.47 9.12
CA LEU A 5 1.66 45.49 9.00
C LEU A 5 0.66 45.96 7.94
N ALA A 6 0.49 45.20 6.85
CA ALA A 6 -0.67 45.32 5.98
C ALA A 6 -1.73 44.31 6.45
N LEU A 7 -2.70 44.81 7.19
CA LEU A 7 -3.99 44.15 7.46
C LEU A 7 -4.76 44.06 6.13
N ILE A 8 -4.88 42.86 5.56
CA ILE A 8 -5.84 42.61 4.48
C ILE A 8 -7.13 42.13 5.13
N ALA A 9 -8.12 43.02 5.12
CA ALA A 9 -9.47 42.79 5.60
C ALA A 9 -10.28 41.93 4.61
N LEU A 10 -11.28 41.26 5.20
CA LEU A 10 -12.23 40.31 4.64
C LEU A 10 -12.84 40.67 3.29
N ALA A 11 -13.08 39.64 2.47
CA ALA A 11 -14.32 39.54 1.70
C ALA A 11 -14.95 38.15 1.95
N ALA A 12 -16.02 38.14 2.74
CA ALA A 12 -16.86 36.97 2.92
C ALA A 12 -17.81 36.87 1.72
N SER A 13 -17.56 35.90 0.83
CA SER A 13 -18.48 35.57 -0.25
C SER A 13 -19.58 34.66 0.29
N ALA A 14 -20.77 35.21 0.49
CA ALA A 14 -21.97 34.44 0.75
C ALA A 14 -22.34 33.66 -0.52
N PHE A 15 -22.08 32.34 -0.54
CA PHE A 15 -22.68 31.45 -1.53
C PHE A 15 -24.10 31.10 -1.08
N ALA A 16 -25.08 31.58 -1.84
CA ALA A 16 -26.46 31.15 -1.75
C ALA A 16 -26.56 29.66 -2.11
N ALA A 17 -27.08 28.86 -1.19
CA ALA A 17 -27.42 27.46 -1.44
C ALA A 17 -28.70 27.37 -2.30
N PRO A 18 -28.73 26.56 -3.37
CA PRO A 18 -29.98 26.23 -4.04
C PRO A 18 -30.85 25.31 -3.18
N ALA A 19 -32.15 25.57 -3.22
CA ALA A 19 -33.19 24.88 -2.47
C ALA A 19 -33.18 23.36 -2.70
N LEU A 20 -33.27 22.61 -1.60
CA LEU A 20 -33.53 21.18 -1.57
C LEU A 20 -34.97 20.93 -2.07
N THR A 21 -35.11 20.35 -3.26
CA THR A 21 -36.36 19.69 -3.66
C THR A 21 -36.45 18.33 -2.94
N PRO A 22 -37.55 18.02 -2.21
CA PRO A 22 -37.74 16.73 -1.60
C PRO A 22 -37.89 15.63 -2.67
N ARG A 23 -37.05 14.61 -2.60
CA ARG A 23 -37.16 13.38 -3.39
C ARG A 23 -38.15 12.44 -2.71
N ASP A 24 -39.17 12.11 -3.47
CA ASP A 24 -40.25 11.17 -3.22
C ASP A 24 -39.74 9.73 -2.89
N PRO A 25 -40.19 9.09 -1.79
CA PRO A 25 -39.94 7.68 -1.52
C PRO A 25 -41.16 6.82 -1.91
N GLN A 26 -41.37 6.60 -3.21
CA GLN A 26 -42.27 5.56 -3.72
C GLN A 26 -41.54 4.69 -4.73
N ARG A 27 -40.89 3.62 -4.26
CA ARG A 27 -40.85 2.39 -5.05
C ARG A 27 -41.05 1.18 -4.16
N GLY A 28 -42.26 0.65 -4.29
CA GLY A 28 -42.79 -0.44 -3.50
C GLY A 28 -41.97 -1.72 -3.60
N ARG A 29 -41.98 -2.40 -2.46
CA ARG A 29 -42.07 -3.85 -2.33
C ARG A 29 -43.04 -4.41 -3.38
N HIS A 30 -42.54 -5.33 -4.20
CA HIS A 30 -43.29 -6.51 -4.62
C HIS A 30 -42.31 -7.68 -4.61
N GLY A 31 -42.55 -8.63 -3.72
CA GLY A 31 -41.86 -9.92 -3.75
C GLY A 31 -42.36 -10.76 -4.90
N ASN A 32 -41.54 -11.69 -5.36
CA ASN A 32 -42.04 -13.03 -5.66
C ASN A 32 -40.89 -14.04 -5.55
N GLN A 33 -41.28 -15.18 -5.01
CA GLN A 33 -40.52 -16.36 -4.67
C GLN A 33 -40.13 -17.10 -5.95
N GLY A 34 -38.87 -17.52 -6.01
CA GLY A 34 -38.33 -18.36 -7.08
C GLY A 34 -37.28 -19.27 -6.48
N SER A 35 -37.72 -20.26 -5.71
CA SER A 35 -36.92 -21.41 -5.32
C SER A 35 -36.53 -22.20 -6.56
N ALA A 36 -35.27 -22.15 -6.97
CA ALA A 36 -34.65 -23.15 -7.84
C ALA A 36 -33.13 -23.15 -7.62
N ASN A 37 -32.71 -23.98 -6.67
CA ASN A 37 -31.60 -24.92 -6.77
C ASN A 37 -30.54 -24.63 -7.86
N GLN A 38 -29.37 -24.09 -7.47
CA GLN A 38 -28.10 -24.39 -8.14
C GLN A 38 -27.03 -24.69 -7.10
N GLN A 39 -27.15 -25.91 -6.60
CA GLN A 39 -26.08 -26.86 -6.27
C GLN A 39 -24.64 -26.35 -6.45
N ALA A 40 -23.95 -26.26 -5.31
CA ALA A 40 -22.50 -26.37 -5.25
C ALA A 40 -22.09 -27.75 -5.77
N THR A 41 -21.29 -27.79 -6.82
CA THR A 41 -20.52 -28.97 -7.22
C THR A 41 -19.06 -28.72 -6.93
N ALA A 42 -18.61 -29.20 -5.78
CA ALA A 42 -17.20 -29.50 -5.53
C ALA A 42 -16.82 -30.78 -6.31
N PRO A 43 -15.68 -30.83 -7.02
CA PRO A 43 -15.10 -32.09 -7.42
C PRO A 43 -14.09 -32.61 -6.39
N ALA A 44 -14.50 -33.74 -5.83
CA ALA A 44 -13.77 -34.88 -5.28
C ALA A 44 -12.22 -34.84 -5.21
N THR A 45 -11.77 -35.02 -3.97
CA THR A 45 -10.53 -35.64 -3.52
C THR A 45 -10.32 -37.03 -4.15
N THR A 46 -9.11 -37.32 -4.62
CA THR A 46 -8.57 -38.69 -4.70
C THR A 46 -7.13 -38.70 -4.16
N PRO A 47 -6.78 -39.63 -3.25
CA PRO A 47 -5.44 -39.71 -2.66
C PRO A 47 -4.52 -40.59 -3.50
N ILE A 48 -3.27 -40.16 -3.70
CA ILE A 48 -2.17 -41.05 -4.07
C ILE A 48 -1.07 -40.88 -3.01
N ALA A 49 -0.93 -41.94 -2.19
CA ALA A 49 0.20 -42.14 -1.30
C ALA A 49 1.27 -42.94 -2.05
N THR A 50 2.53 -42.49 -1.96
CA THR A 50 3.69 -43.40 -1.93
C THR A 50 4.81 -42.74 -1.13
N ALA A 51 5.18 -43.41 -0.05
CA ALA A 51 6.28 -43.09 0.85
C ALA A 51 7.64 -43.41 0.22
N GLN A 52 8.69 -42.63 0.53
CA GLN A 52 10.04 -43.16 0.68
C GLN A 52 10.78 -42.45 1.83
N ASN A 53 10.96 -43.24 2.88
CA ASN A 53 11.82 -43.04 4.03
C ASN A 53 13.23 -43.54 3.66
N VAL A 54 14.27 -42.72 3.85
CA VAL A 54 15.65 -43.20 3.97
C VAL A 54 16.23 -42.59 5.24
N ALA A 55 16.57 -43.48 6.18
CA ALA A 55 17.24 -43.17 7.42
C ALA A 55 18.68 -43.70 7.42
N ASN A 56 19.56 -42.94 8.09
CA ASN A 56 20.73 -43.36 8.90
C ASN A 56 22.02 -43.85 8.16
N PRO A 57 23.22 -43.95 8.82
CA PRO A 57 23.65 -43.51 10.17
C PRO A 57 25.05 -42.85 10.30
N GLY A 58 25.30 -42.26 11.48
CA GLY A 58 26.57 -42.36 12.26
C GLY A 58 27.63 -41.27 12.06
N ALA A 59 28.46 -40.87 13.04
CA ALA A 59 28.48 -40.90 14.51
C ALA A 59 29.79 -40.19 14.98
N SER A 60 29.78 -39.72 16.24
CA SER A 60 30.92 -39.53 17.17
C SER A 60 31.82 -38.28 17.03
N GLN A 61 31.70 -37.31 17.94
CA GLN A 61 32.32 -37.19 19.28
C GLN A 61 33.81 -36.81 19.26
N VAL A 62 34.20 -35.67 19.87
CA VAL A 62 34.75 -35.57 21.24
C VAL A 62 34.98 -34.10 21.66
N ASN A 63 34.71 -33.82 22.94
CA ASN A 63 35.19 -32.69 23.75
C ASN A 63 36.15 -33.31 24.81
N PRO A 64 37.25 -32.68 25.28
CA PRO A 64 37.16 -31.96 26.56
C PRO A 64 38.22 -30.86 26.85
N GLY A 65 37.83 -29.92 27.73
CA GLY A 65 38.69 -29.30 28.75
C GLY A 65 39.30 -27.93 28.41
N ALA A 66 39.47 -26.97 29.33
CA ALA A 66 39.11 -26.81 30.73
C ALA A 66 39.35 -25.31 31.07
N SER A 67 38.43 -24.67 31.80
CA SER A 67 38.64 -24.12 33.16
C SER A 67 39.00 -22.63 33.30
N GLN A 68 38.05 -21.91 33.94
CA GLN A 68 38.19 -21.01 35.11
C GLN A 68 38.88 -19.64 34.90
N ALA A 69 38.47 -18.50 35.50
CA ALA A 69 37.43 -18.15 36.49
C ALA A 69 37.27 -16.61 36.61
N ALA A 70 36.19 -16.20 37.29
CA ALA A 70 36.05 -15.04 38.22
C ALA A 70 35.78 -13.60 37.70
N ALA A 71 34.47 -13.27 37.71
CA ALA A 71 33.78 -12.15 38.40
C ALA A 71 34.30 -10.69 38.41
N VAL A 72 33.43 -9.78 37.96
CA VAL A 72 33.13 -8.48 38.64
C VAL A 72 31.68 -8.08 38.35
N PRO A 73 30.86 -7.62 39.32
CA PRO A 73 29.56 -7.03 39.04
C PRO A 73 29.71 -5.52 38.79
N THR A 74 29.20 -5.00 37.69
CA THR A 74 29.04 -3.55 37.52
C THR A 74 27.72 -3.25 36.82
N ALA A 75 26.86 -2.62 37.61
CA ALA A 75 25.75 -1.71 37.31
C ALA A 75 25.08 -1.76 35.93
N ALA A 76 23.76 -1.93 36.00
CA ALA A 76 22.77 -1.57 35.01
C ALA A 76 23.11 -0.29 34.23
N ALA A 77 23.15 -0.42 32.91
CA ALA A 77 22.76 0.63 31.99
C ALA A 77 21.58 0.09 31.19
N ALA A 78 20.41 0.68 31.41
CA ALA A 78 19.26 0.48 30.55
C ALA A 78 19.68 0.85 29.13
N ASN A 79 19.65 -0.11 28.20
CA ASN A 79 19.59 0.23 26.79
C ASN A 79 18.28 1.00 26.59
N PRO A 80 18.28 2.28 26.18
CA PRO A 80 17.14 2.74 25.45
C PRO A 80 17.19 1.93 24.14
N ALA A 81 16.29 0.95 24.01
CA ALA A 81 15.81 0.56 22.71
C ALA A 81 15.15 1.80 22.12
N GLY A 82 15.99 2.70 21.59
CA GLY A 82 15.57 3.68 20.63
C GLY A 82 15.13 2.86 19.44
N SER A 83 13.82 2.59 19.36
CA SER A 83 13.14 2.58 18.09
C SER A 83 13.56 3.89 17.43
N ALA A 84 14.60 3.83 16.59
CA ALA A 84 14.90 4.90 15.69
C ALA A 84 13.61 5.06 14.89
N ALA A 85 12.84 6.07 15.26
CA ALA A 85 11.78 6.59 14.41
C ALA A 85 12.49 6.83 13.08
N ALA A 86 12.21 5.96 12.10
CA ALA A 86 12.67 6.15 10.74
C ALA A 86 12.39 7.60 10.41
N THR A 87 13.43 8.36 10.11
CA THR A 87 13.31 9.77 9.78
C THR A 87 12.44 9.87 8.54
N THR A 88 11.16 10.12 8.76
CA THR A 88 10.17 10.40 7.74
C THR A 88 10.49 11.79 7.17
N GLY A 89 11.45 11.87 6.25
CA GLY A 89 11.85 13.17 5.69
C GLY A 89 13.13 13.19 4.86
N GLY A 90 13.82 12.07 4.67
CA GLY A 90 14.85 11.95 3.64
C GLY A 90 14.24 11.67 2.26
N PRO A 91 14.90 12.06 1.14
CA PRO A 91 14.47 11.65 -0.19
C PRO A 91 14.36 10.14 -0.27
N ILE A 92 13.23 9.64 -0.75
CA ILE A 92 13.04 8.20 -0.96
C ILE A 92 14.05 7.73 -2.02
N PRO A 93 14.85 6.70 -1.73
CA PRO A 93 15.85 6.23 -2.68
C PRO A 93 15.17 5.56 -3.88
N ASP A 94 15.52 6.03 -5.08
CA ASP A 94 14.92 5.60 -6.34
C ASP A 94 14.97 4.09 -6.58
N ASN A 95 15.99 3.40 -6.08
CA ASN A 95 16.13 1.95 -6.23
C ASN A 95 15.13 1.14 -5.41
N LEU A 96 14.49 1.75 -4.41
CA LEU A 96 13.41 1.12 -3.63
C LEU A 96 12.02 1.35 -4.24
N VAL A 97 11.93 2.19 -5.28
CA VAL A 97 10.69 2.41 -6.04
C VAL A 97 10.74 1.55 -7.31
N PRO A 98 10.01 0.42 -7.36
CA PRO A 98 10.03 -0.46 -8.51
C PRO A 98 9.46 0.23 -9.76
N GLN A 99 9.82 -0.29 -10.93
CA GLN A 99 9.18 0.10 -12.19
C GLN A 99 7.71 -0.33 -12.18
N PHE A 100 6.84 0.43 -12.84
CA PHE A 100 5.40 0.12 -12.85
C PHE A 100 5.07 -1.17 -13.60
N GLY A 101 5.90 -1.60 -14.55
CA GLY A 101 5.61 -2.79 -15.37
C GLY A 101 4.36 -2.65 -16.25
N VAL A 102 3.85 -1.44 -16.42
CA VAL A 102 2.70 -1.08 -17.28
C VAL A 102 3.15 0.05 -18.19
N THR A 103 2.87 -0.07 -19.48
CA THR A 103 3.17 0.99 -20.45
C THR A 103 1.99 1.95 -20.54
N PRO A 104 2.16 3.26 -20.27
CA PRO A 104 1.07 4.22 -20.34
C PRO A 104 0.54 4.38 -21.76
N GLY A 105 -0.76 4.63 -21.86
CA GLY A 105 -1.41 4.97 -23.13
C GLY A 105 -1.61 3.83 -24.13
N ILE A 106 -1.32 2.57 -23.78
CA ILE A 106 -1.59 1.42 -24.66
C ILE A 106 -3.10 1.12 -24.64
N PRO A 107 -3.85 1.31 -25.74
CA PRO A 107 -5.30 1.11 -25.74
C PRO A 107 -5.70 -0.34 -25.46
N ASP A 108 -6.79 -0.53 -24.72
CA ASP A 108 -7.41 -1.85 -24.52
C ASP A 108 -8.29 -2.21 -25.74
N PRO A 109 -7.99 -3.31 -26.46
CA PRO A 109 -8.79 -3.72 -27.62
C PRO A 109 -10.21 -4.18 -27.26
N ASN A 110 -10.46 -4.55 -25.99
CA ASN A 110 -11.76 -5.04 -25.53
C ASN A 110 -12.64 -3.94 -24.92
N GLN A 111 -12.06 -2.78 -24.61
CA GLN A 111 -12.76 -1.69 -23.93
C GLN A 111 -12.35 -0.32 -24.49
N ALA A 112 -13.20 0.23 -25.37
CA ALA A 112 -13.01 1.55 -25.94
C ALA A 112 -12.86 2.62 -24.85
N GLY A 113 -11.90 3.53 -25.03
CA GLY A 113 -11.62 4.61 -24.09
C GLY A 113 -10.82 4.21 -22.85
N SER A 114 -10.37 2.95 -22.77
CA SER A 114 -9.48 2.45 -21.70
C SER A 114 -8.12 2.03 -22.27
N CYS A 115 -7.15 1.90 -21.37
CA CYS A 115 -5.81 1.42 -21.67
C CYS A 115 -5.51 0.13 -20.89
N LEU A 116 -4.52 -0.63 -21.36
CA LEU A 116 -4.07 -1.88 -20.75
C LEU A 116 -3.22 -1.59 -19.51
N GLY A 117 -3.73 -2.03 -18.36
CA GLY A 117 -2.99 -2.15 -17.12
C GLY A 117 -2.38 -3.52 -16.93
N PHE A 118 -1.86 -3.74 -15.72
CA PHE A 118 -1.33 -5.01 -15.28
C PHE A 118 -2.40 -6.12 -15.37
N ASN A 119 -2.00 -7.31 -15.82
CA ASN A 119 -2.90 -8.44 -16.09
C ASN A 119 -4.11 -8.10 -16.99
N ASN A 120 -3.90 -7.24 -17.98
CA ASN A 120 -4.93 -6.82 -18.94
C ASN A 120 -6.15 -6.14 -18.31
N ALA A 121 -6.01 -5.58 -17.10
CA ALA A 121 -7.07 -4.80 -16.49
C ALA A 121 -7.22 -3.44 -17.20
N ALA A 122 -8.46 -3.02 -17.44
CA ALA A 122 -8.72 -1.71 -18.00
C ALA A 122 -8.38 -0.59 -16.99
N ILE A 123 -7.56 0.36 -17.43
CA ILE A 123 -7.15 1.54 -16.65
C ILE A 123 -7.40 2.82 -17.46
N PRO A 124 -7.49 4.00 -16.80
CA PRO A 124 -7.47 5.27 -17.52
C PRO A 124 -6.16 5.43 -18.30
N CYS A 125 -6.22 5.98 -19.51
CA CYS A 125 -5.05 6.09 -20.38
C CYS A 125 -3.96 7.07 -19.89
N PHE A 126 -4.29 7.93 -18.93
CA PHE A 126 -3.30 8.78 -18.25
C PHE A 126 -2.49 8.00 -17.20
N CYS A 127 -2.85 6.76 -16.91
CA CYS A 127 -2.17 5.89 -15.95
C CYS A 127 -1.26 4.87 -16.68
N PRO A 128 -0.09 4.53 -16.11
CA PRO A 128 0.52 5.15 -14.93
C PRO A 128 0.99 6.61 -15.17
N PRO A 129 1.12 7.41 -14.10
CA PRO A 129 1.74 8.74 -14.19
C PRO A 129 3.24 8.62 -14.55
N PRO A 130 3.89 9.72 -14.96
CA PRO A 130 5.35 9.76 -15.08
C PRO A 130 6.03 9.38 -13.76
N ARG A 131 7.09 8.56 -13.82
CA ARG A 131 7.74 7.99 -12.63
C ARG A 131 8.33 9.06 -11.71
N ASP A 132 8.88 10.13 -12.27
CA ASP A 132 9.40 11.28 -11.55
C ASP A 132 8.31 11.99 -10.74
N GLN A 133 7.13 12.21 -11.34
CA GLN A 133 6.00 12.81 -10.64
C GLN A 133 5.45 11.86 -9.55
N PHE A 134 5.43 10.55 -9.82
CA PHE A 134 5.07 9.55 -8.83
C PHE A 134 6.00 9.57 -7.61
N ILE A 135 7.31 9.66 -7.82
CA ILE A 135 8.29 9.73 -6.73
C ILE A 135 8.14 11.03 -5.95
N ALA A 136 7.94 12.17 -6.62
CA ALA A 136 7.67 13.43 -5.95
C ALA A 136 6.44 13.31 -5.03
N ARG A 137 5.36 12.72 -5.55
CA ARG A 137 4.12 12.50 -4.79
C ARG A 137 4.29 11.50 -3.64
N LEU A 138 5.06 10.44 -3.86
CA LEU A 138 5.39 9.46 -2.81
C LEU A 138 6.14 10.13 -1.66
N ASN A 139 7.11 11.01 -1.97
CA ASN A 139 7.83 11.77 -0.95
C ASN A 139 6.88 12.66 -0.12
N GLU A 140 5.93 13.35 -0.76
CA GLU A 140 4.92 14.16 -0.05
C GLU A 140 4.05 13.32 0.88
N ILE A 141 3.52 12.20 0.39
CA ILE A 141 2.61 11.33 1.15
C ILE A 141 3.35 10.66 2.32
N VAL A 142 4.59 10.21 2.09
CA VAL A 142 5.42 9.63 3.15
C VAL A 142 5.79 10.69 4.17
N ALA A 143 6.19 11.91 3.76
CA ALA A 143 6.47 13.02 4.67
C ALA A 143 5.26 13.39 5.54
N ALA A 144 4.04 13.34 4.98
CA ALA A 144 2.79 13.52 5.71
C ALA A 144 2.42 12.31 6.61
N GLY A 145 3.07 11.16 6.40
CA GLY A 145 2.78 9.88 7.06
C GLY A 145 1.48 9.21 6.61
N GLN A 146 0.72 9.84 5.72
CA GLN A 146 -0.58 9.36 5.23
C GLN A 146 -1.08 10.16 4.01
N ALA A 147 -2.03 9.58 3.28
CA ALA A 147 -2.89 10.28 2.32
C ALA A 147 -4.35 9.96 2.62
N PHE A 148 -5.18 10.98 2.87
CA PHE A 148 -6.61 10.81 3.17
C PHE A 148 -6.93 9.78 4.27
N GLY A 149 -6.09 9.72 5.33
CA GLY A 149 -6.25 8.77 6.43
C GLY A 149 -5.71 7.37 6.15
N HIS A 150 -5.14 7.12 4.97
CA HIS A 150 -4.42 5.89 4.66
C HIS A 150 -2.94 6.03 5.05
N PRO A 151 -2.41 5.23 6.00
CA PRO A 151 -1.03 5.33 6.43
C PRO A 151 -0.05 5.07 5.30
N ALA A 152 1.04 5.84 5.28
CA ALA A 152 2.13 5.66 4.33
C ALA A 152 3.47 5.77 5.04
N GLN A 153 4.24 4.69 5.01
CA GLN A 153 5.58 4.61 5.57
C GLN A 153 6.51 3.98 4.55
N PHE A 154 7.76 4.43 4.50
CA PHE A 154 8.74 3.95 3.54
C PHE A 154 10.05 3.55 4.24
N PRO A 155 10.02 2.49 5.07
CA PRO A 155 11.24 1.98 5.71
C PRO A 155 12.22 1.47 4.65
N THR A 156 13.51 1.52 4.95
CA THR A 156 14.60 1.20 4.00
C THR A 156 15.26 -0.16 4.24
N ASP A 157 14.92 -0.86 5.32
CA ASP A 157 15.45 -2.20 5.60
C ASP A 157 14.78 -3.27 4.73
N ASP A 158 15.40 -4.45 4.70
CA ASP A 158 15.00 -5.56 3.84
C ASP A 158 13.97 -6.52 4.45
N SER A 159 13.43 -6.22 5.64
CA SER A 159 12.44 -7.10 6.27
C SER A 159 11.15 -7.20 5.44
N ALA A 160 10.48 -8.35 5.54
CA ALA A 160 9.18 -8.54 4.87
C ALA A 160 8.13 -7.51 5.32
N ALA A 161 8.18 -7.08 6.59
CA ALA A 161 7.32 -6.02 7.11
C ALA A 161 7.60 -4.68 6.40
N SER A 162 8.88 -4.34 6.19
CA SER A 162 9.28 -3.12 5.50
C SER A 162 8.95 -3.15 4.02
N GLN A 163 9.08 -4.29 3.36
CA GLN A 163 8.61 -4.49 1.98
C GLN A 163 7.09 -4.27 1.88
N ALA A 164 6.30 -4.85 2.79
CA ALA A 164 4.86 -4.65 2.83
C ALA A 164 4.47 -3.19 3.07
N ALA A 165 5.18 -2.49 3.96
CA ALA A 165 4.98 -1.06 4.22
C ALA A 165 5.27 -0.21 2.98
N ARG A 166 6.37 -0.48 2.28
CA ARG A 166 6.70 0.19 1.00
C ARG A 166 5.63 -0.06 -0.06
N THR A 167 5.22 -1.31 -0.27
CA THR A 167 4.16 -1.66 -1.22
C THR A 167 2.83 -0.97 -0.89
N ASN A 168 2.51 -0.84 0.40
CA ASN A 168 1.36 -0.05 0.85
C ASN A 168 1.52 1.43 0.49
N ALA A 169 2.64 2.07 0.84
CA ALA A 169 2.90 3.47 0.50
C ALA A 169 2.86 3.74 -1.02
N LEU A 170 3.43 2.84 -1.83
CA LEU A 170 3.38 2.90 -3.29
C LEU A 170 1.92 2.80 -3.80
N THR A 171 1.14 1.89 -3.24
CA THR A 171 -0.29 1.70 -3.60
C THR A 171 -1.13 2.91 -3.21
N VAL A 172 -0.98 3.41 -1.97
CA VAL A 172 -1.65 4.62 -1.47
C VAL A 172 -1.31 5.82 -2.34
N THR A 173 -0.04 5.95 -2.74
CA THR A 173 0.40 7.03 -3.63
C THR A 173 -0.26 6.93 -4.99
N MET A 174 -0.29 5.74 -5.61
CA MET A 174 -0.90 5.54 -6.92
C MET A 174 -2.40 5.89 -6.89
N GLN A 175 -3.11 5.41 -5.88
CA GLN A 175 -4.55 5.63 -5.70
C GLN A 175 -4.91 7.07 -5.33
N ASN A 176 -3.99 7.83 -4.75
CA ASN A 176 -4.20 9.21 -4.30
C ASN A 176 -3.28 10.21 -5.01
N PHE A 177 -2.85 9.86 -6.23
CA PHE A 177 -1.82 10.60 -6.97
C PHE A 177 -2.23 12.06 -7.23
N ASN A 178 -3.51 12.30 -7.56
CA ASN A 178 -4.00 13.65 -7.88
C ASN A 178 -4.29 14.53 -6.66
N ASN A 179 -4.25 13.99 -5.44
CA ASN A 179 -4.52 14.73 -4.18
C ASN A 179 -5.87 15.49 -4.11
N THR A 180 -6.84 15.21 -4.97
CA THR A 180 -8.12 15.94 -4.99
C THR A 180 -9.16 15.31 -4.07
N ALA A 181 -9.20 13.99 -4.00
CA ALA A 181 -10.05 13.21 -3.10
C ALA A 181 -9.47 11.81 -2.90
N SER A 182 -9.89 11.14 -1.82
CA SER A 182 -9.47 9.77 -1.54
C SER A 182 -9.84 8.82 -2.69
N GLY A 183 -8.87 8.03 -3.15
CA GLY A 183 -9.04 7.09 -4.26
C GLY A 183 -9.19 7.72 -5.64
N VAL A 184 -9.09 9.05 -5.76
CA VAL A 184 -9.10 9.75 -7.04
C VAL A 184 -7.66 9.87 -7.55
N GLY A 185 -7.21 8.80 -8.19
CA GLY A 185 -5.87 8.67 -8.76
C GLY A 185 -5.84 7.55 -9.80
N CYS A 186 -4.71 6.87 -9.90
CA CYS A 186 -4.58 5.70 -10.75
C CYS A 186 -4.97 4.42 -9.99
N PRO A 187 -5.72 3.50 -10.63
CA PRO A 187 -6.05 2.23 -10.00
C PRO A 187 -4.78 1.43 -9.70
N LYS A 188 -4.84 0.51 -8.74
CA LYS A 188 -3.69 -0.38 -8.42
C LYS A 188 -3.17 -1.12 -9.66
N ALA A 189 -4.06 -1.47 -10.59
CA ALA A 189 -3.70 -2.12 -11.84
C ALA A 189 -2.85 -1.26 -12.78
N ALA A 190 -2.68 0.04 -12.52
CA ALA A 190 -1.76 0.89 -13.27
C ALA A 190 -0.28 0.59 -12.99
N ALA A 191 0.03 -0.23 -11.98
CA ALA A 191 1.38 -0.66 -11.67
C ALA A 191 1.43 -2.05 -11.02
N ASN A 192 2.57 -2.70 -11.16
CA ASN A 192 2.89 -3.97 -10.51
C ASN A 192 3.90 -3.75 -9.38
N PHE A 193 3.40 -3.39 -8.20
CA PHE A 193 4.20 -3.32 -6.98
C PHE A 193 4.27 -4.72 -6.36
N GLN A 194 5.39 -5.41 -6.56
CA GLN A 194 5.71 -6.69 -5.92
C GLN A 194 7.03 -6.59 -5.18
#